data_AF-A0A3B3V7W0-F1
#
_entry.id   AF-A0A3B3V7W0-F1
#
_cell.length_a   1.000
_cell.length_b   1.000
_cell.length_c   1.000
_cell.angle_alpha   90.00
_cell.angle_beta   90.00
_cell.angle_gamma   90.00
#
_symmetry.space_group_name_H-M   'P 1'
#
loop_
_entity.id
_entity.type
_entity.pdbx_description
1 polymer ?
#
loop_
_entity_poly.entity_id
_entity_poly.type
_entity_poly.pdbx_seq_one_letter_code
_entity_poly.pdbx_strand_id
1 'polypeptide(L)'
;RVKEKLTPILNLLTESCRAHRETRLYIRKHILPPLRDVSHRPEDGDTVKSRLVRLMTHLDTDLKHCAADLLFVLCKENVRRFVKYTGYGNAAGLLATRGLLGGQRAVSDAQYSSDSDSDTEEYRQMKDRINPVTGRVEAEQSNPMEGMTEEEKEEEAKRLIMLFNKLSRENIIQPMGMDEEGKLVPMAGLEEAKSESENEAESDK
;
A
#
# COMPACT_ATOMS: atom_id res chain seq x y z
N ARG A 1 -9.69 28.01 -7.05
CA ARG A 1 -10.56 27.72 -8.23
C ARG A 1 -10.97 26.26 -8.36
N VAL A 2 -10.07 25.29 -8.59
CA VAL A 2 -10.48 23.87 -8.74
C VAL A 2 -10.96 23.29 -7.40
N LYS A 3 -10.21 23.52 -6.32
CA LYS A 3 -10.57 23.17 -4.95
C LYS A 3 -12.00 23.60 -4.57
N GLU A 4 -12.26 24.90 -4.63
CA GLU A 4 -13.55 25.49 -4.23
C GLU A 4 -14.75 24.92 -5.00
N LYS A 5 -14.54 24.43 -6.22
CA LYS A 5 -15.58 23.79 -7.03
C LYS A 5 -15.74 22.31 -6.71
N LEU A 6 -14.65 21.58 -6.51
CA LEU A 6 -14.68 20.13 -6.34
C LEU A 6 -14.95 19.70 -4.89
N THR A 7 -14.35 20.35 -3.91
CA THR A 7 -14.49 20.00 -2.49
C THR A 7 -15.96 19.88 -2.04
N PRO A 8 -16.86 20.86 -2.29
CA PRO A 8 -18.25 20.73 -1.86
C PRO A 8 -18.99 19.58 -2.56
N ILE A 9 -18.69 19.33 -3.84
CA ILE A 9 -19.29 18.23 -4.61
C ILE A 9 -18.83 16.89 -4.05
N LEU A 10 -17.52 16.74 -3.81
CA LEU A 10 -16.95 15.51 -3.24
C LEU A 10 -17.55 15.23 -1.86
N ASN A 11 -17.63 16.23 -0.98
CA ASN A 11 -18.20 16.08 0.36
C ASN A 11 -19.69 15.69 0.30
N LEU A 12 -20.49 16.35 -0.55
CA LEU A 12 -21.89 16.01 -0.72
C LEU A 12 -22.07 14.56 -1.20
N LEU A 13 -21.28 14.13 -2.19
CA LEU A 13 -21.31 12.75 -2.69
C LEU A 13 -20.90 11.75 -1.61
N THR A 14 -19.85 12.07 -0.84
CA THR A 14 -19.37 11.20 0.24
C THR A 14 -20.44 11.00 1.31
N GLU A 15 -21.03 12.09 1.84
CA GLU A 15 -22.08 12.01 2.85
C GLU A 15 -23.34 11.31 2.32
N SER A 16 -23.73 11.59 1.07
CA SER A 16 -24.84 10.91 0.41
C SER A 16 -24.59 9.41 0.27
N CYS A 17 -23.35 9.01 -0.03
CA CYS A 17 -22.94 7.60 -0.09
C CYS A 17 -22.89 6.93 1.29
N ARG A 18 -22.56 7.65 2.35
CA ARG A 18 -22.63 7.13 3.73
C ARG A 18 -24.09 6.88 4.13
N ALA A 19 -24.95 7.88 3.93
CA ALA A 19 -26.34 7.86 4.33
C ALA A 19 -27.20 6.86 3.53
N HIS A 20 -27.04 6.80 2.20
CA HIS A 20 -27.93 6.04 1.33
C HIS A 20 -27.21 4.92 0.57
N ARG A 21 -27.60 3.66 0.87
CA ARG A 21 -27.05 2.46 0.22
C ARG A 21 -27.22 2.47 -1.30
N GLU A 22 -28.39 2.86 -1.79
CA GLU A 22 -28.72 2.86 -3.22
C GLU A 22 -27.87 3.87 -3.99
N THR A 23 -27.74 5.08 -3.45
CA THR A 23 -26.86 6.13 -3.98
C THR A 23 -25.41 5.65 -4.06
N ARG A 24 -24.91 5.02 -2.98
CA ARG A 24 -23.56 4.44 -2.96
C ARG A 24 -23.37 3.37 -4.03
N LEU A 25 -24.34 2.46 -4.21
CA LEU A 25 -24.28 1.42 -5.24
C LEU A 25 -24.28 2.01 -6.66
N TYR A 26 -25.14 3.00 -6.90
CA TYR A 26 -25.21 3.70 -8.19
C TYR A 26 -23.89 4.41 -8.49
N ILE A 27 -23.39 5.25 -7.57
CA ILE A 27 -22.14 5.98 -7.75
C ILE A 27 -20.96 5.01 -7.89
N ARG A 28 -20.92 3.93 -7.09
CA ARG A 28 -19.89 2.89 -7.21
C ARG A 28 -19.89 2.27 -8.59
N LYS A 29 -21.04 1.97 -9.19
CA LYS A 29 -21.12 1.41 -10.56
C LYS A 29 -20.49 2.33 -11.61
N HIS A 30 -20.59 3.65 -11.43
CA HIS A 30 -20.03 4.63 -12.36
C HIS A 30 -18.56 4.98 -12.09
N ILE A 31 -18.17 5.11 -10.83
CA ILE A 31 -16.81 5.52 -10.45
C ILE A 31 -15.87 4.31 -10.32
N LEU A 32 -16.32 3.22 -9.69
CA LEU A 32 -15.51 2.02 -9.41
C LEU A 32 -16.16 0.78 -10.04
N PRO A 33 -16.28 0.71 -11.38
CA PRO A 33 -16.76 -0.50 -12.04
C PRO A 33 -15.81 -1.68 -11.75
N PRO A 34 -16.30 -2.93 -11.78
CA PRO A 34 -15.46 -4.11 -11.61
C PRO A 34 -14.24 -4.07 -12.54
N LEU A 35 -13.05 -4.31 -11.97
CA LEU A 35 -11.79 -4.23 -12.71
C LEU A 35 -11.73 -5.36 -13.75
N ARG A 36 -11.44 -5.03 -15.00
CA ARG A 36 -11.20 -6.03 -16.07
C ARG A 36 -9.76 -6.00 -16.54
N ASP A 37 -9.22 -4.79 -16.65
CA ASP A 37 -7.83 -4.55 -17.01
C ASP A 37 -7.07 -3.97 -15.81
N VAL A 38 -5.94 -4.62 -15.50
CA VAL A 38 -5.02 -4.29 -14.42
C VAL A 38 -3.58 -4.12 -14.93
N SER A 39 -3.40 -3.88 -16.23
CA SER A 39 -2.09 -3.63 -16.83
C SER A 39 -1.56 -2.22 -16.54
N HIS A 40 -2.46 -1.24 -16.48
CA HIS A 40 -2.15 0.16 -16.24
C HIS A 40 -2.29 0.55 -14.76
N ARG A 41 -1.57 1.59 -14.34
CA ARG A 41 -1.69 2.07 -12.95
C ARG A 41 -3.08 2.65 -12.70
N PRO A 42 -3.59 2.61 -11.46
CA PRO A 42 -4.91 3.15 -11.15
C PRO A 42 -5.09 4.63 -11.48
N GLU A 43 -4.03 5.43 -11.38
CA GLU A 43 -3.98 6.86 -11.71
C GLU A 43 -3.91 7.15 -13.23
N ASP A 44 -3.51 6.16 -14.03
CA ASP A 44 -3.37 6.31 -15.47
C ASP A 44 -4.74 6.23 -16.15
N GLY A 45 -4.95 7.12 -17.13
CA GLY A 45 -6.16 7.17 -17.95
C GLY A 45 -7.15 8.28 -17.60
N ASP A 46 -8.25 8.30 -18.37
CA ASP A 46 -9.22 9.41 -18.40
C ASP A 46 -10.53 9.14 -17.66
N THR A 47 -10.66 7.95 -17.06
CA THR A 47 -11.84 7.61 -16.26
C THR A 47 -11.96 8.51 -15.03
N VAL A 48 -13.19 8.63 -14.50
CA VAL A 48 -13.42 9.36 -13.23
C VAL A 48 -12.62 8.74 -12.09
N LYS A 49 -12.50 7.40 -12.05
CA LYS A 49 -11.61 6.68 -11.13
C LYS A 49 -10.19 7.22 -11.21
N SER A 50 -9.57 7.16 -12.40
CA SER A 50 -8.17 7.52 -12.59
C SER A 50 -7.90 8.98 -12.22
N ARG A 51 -8.84 9.88 -12.54
CA ARG A 51 -8.76 11.30 -12.15
C ARG A 51 -8.87 11.48 -10.63
N LEU A 52 -9.77 10.76 -9.94
CA LEU A 52 -9.87 10.81 -8.49
C LEU A 52 -8.64 10.22 -7.80
N VAL A 53 -8.09 9.11 -8.31
CA VAL A 53 -6.84 8.53 -7.79
C VAL A 53 -5.68 9.52 -7.92
N ARG A 54 -5.55 10.21 -9.06
CA ARG A 54 -4.57 11.29 -9.23
C ARG A 54 -4.75 12.44 -8.24
N LEU A 55 -5.98 12.74 -7.83
CA LEU A 55 -6.24 13.76 -6.82
C LEU A 55 -5.78 13.33 -5.41
N MET A 56 -5.68 12.04 -5.13
CA MET A 56 -5.20 11.54 -3.81
C MET A 56 -3.75 11.90 -3.53
N THR A 57 -2.96 12.20 -4.57
CA THR A 57 -1.56 12.62 -4.46
C THR A 57 -1.37 14.11 -4.81
N HIS A 58 -2.45 14.90 -4.80
CA HIS A 58 -2.38 16.33 -5.04
C HIS A 58 -1.74 17.09 -3.86
N LEU A 59 -1.10 18.23 -4.13
CA LEU A 59 -0.42 19.06 -3.11
C LEU A 59 -1.39 19.66 -2.09
N ASP A 60 -2.60 20.01 -2.52
CA ASP A 60 -3.65 20.52 -1.64
C ASP A 60 -4.20 19.42 -0.73
N THR A 61 -4.05 19.62 0.58
CA THR A 61 -4.41 18.64 1.61
C THR A 61 -5.90 18.35 1.69
N ASP A 62 -6.74 19.35 1.47
CA ASP A 62 -8.19 19.15 1.59
C ASP A 62 -8.70 18.38 0.38
N LEU A 63 -8.21 18.72 -0.81
CA LEU A 63 -8.62 18.04 -2.04
C LEU A 63 -8.19 16.57 -2.05
N LYS A 64 -6.95 16.27 -1.62
CA LYS A 64 -6.49 14.87 -1.50
C LYS A 64 -7.35 14.07 -0.52
N HIS A 65 -7.72 14.68 0.62
CA HIS A 65 -8.52 14.01 1.64
C HIS A 65 -9.96 13.77 1.16
N CYS A 66 -10.61 14.76 0.55
CA CYS A 66 -11.95 14.60 0.00
C CYS A 66 -12.02 13.52 -1.10
N ALA A 67 -11.04 13.48 -2.01
CA ALA A 67 -10.98 12.49 -3.08
C ALA A 67 -10.78 11.07 -2.51
N ALA A 68 -9.82 10.93 -1.60
CA ALA A 68 -9.52 9.66 -0.94
C ALA A 68 -10.70 9.16 -0.09
N ASP A 69 -11.39 10.07 0.62
CA ASP A 69 -12.53 9.72 1.48
C ASP A 69 -13.73 9.23 0.66
N LEU A 70 -14.07 9.90 -0.44
CA LEU A 70 -15.13 9.44 -1.35
C LEU A 70 -14.85 8.02 -1.84
N LEU A 71 -13.64 7.76 -2.33
CA LEU A 71 -13.24 6.44 -2.82
C LEU A 71 -13.27 5.38 -1.71
N PHE A 72 -12.90 5.73 -0.48
CA PHE A 72 -12.93 4.82 0.67
C PHE A 72 -14.37 4.46 1.06
N VAL A 73 -15.29 5.43 1.12
CA VAL A 73 -16.73 5.20 1.36
C VAL A 73 -17.34 4.34 0.26
N LEU A 74 -17.01 4.60 -1.00
CA LEU A 74 -17.44 3.74 -2.12
C LEU A 74 -16.91 2.31 -1.99
N CYS A 75 -15.76 2.13 -1.33
CA CYS A 75 -15.20 0.84 -0.97
C CYS A 75 -15.76 0.23 0.32
N LYS A 76 -16.87 0.76 0.85
CA LYS A 76 -17.45 0.34 2.14
C LYS A 76 -16.43 0.41 3.29
N GLU A 77 -15.51 1.37 3.22
CA GLU A 77 -14.47 1.59 4.23
C GLU A 77 -13.57 0.36 4.46
N ASN A 78 -13.47 -0.50 3.45
CA ASN A 78 -12.65 -1.71 3.46
C ASN A 78 -11.27 -1.43 2.85
N VAL A 79 -10.22 -1.55 3.67
CA VAL A 79 -8.81 -1.30 3.28
C VAL A 79 -8.40 -2.13 2.07
N ARG A 80 -8.69 -3.44 2.07
CA ARG A 80 -8.30 -4.36 0.99
C ARG A 80 -8.94 -3.96 -0.35
N ARG A 81 -10.23 -3.63 -0.31
CA ARG A 81 -10.96 -3.19 -1.50
C ARG A 81 -10.46 -1.83 -1.97
N PHE A 82 -10.20 -0.92 -1.04
CA PHE A 82 -9.65 0.39 -1.36
C PHE A 82 -8.32 0.27 -2.09
N VAL A 83 -7.37 -0.49 -1.52
CA VAL A 83 -6.05 -0.78 -2.13
C VAL A 83 -6.19 -1.44 -3.51
N LYS A 84 -7.14 -2.36 -3.69
CA LYS A 84 -7.42 -2.96 -5.01
C LYS A 84 -7.73 -1.91 -6.09
N TYR A 85 -8.49 -0.87 -5.76
CA TYR A 85 -8.90 0.13 -6.75
C TYR A 85 -7.94 1.31 -6.91
N THR A 86 -7.12 1.59 -5.90
CA THR A 86 -6.26 2.79 -5.85
C THR A 86 -4.77 2.49 -5.89
N GLY A 87 -4.34 1.27 -5.54
CA GLY A 87 -2.94 0.94 -5.27
C GLY A 87 -2.48 1.47 -3.91
N TYR A 88 -1.68 0.70 -3.19
CA TYR A 88 -1.24 1.06 -1.84
C TYR A 88 -0.42 2.35 -1.84
N GLY A 89 0.36 2.63 -2.88
CA GLY A 89 1.12 3.88 -3.00
C GLY A 89 0.24 5.13 -2.91
N ASN A 90 -0.86 5.15 -3.65
CA ASN A 90 -1.83 6.26 -3.61
C ASN A 90 -2.63 6.25 -2.30
N ALA A 91 -2.99 5.07 -1.81
CA ALA A 91 -3.79 4.89 -0.59
C ALA A 91 -3.05 5.23 0.71
N ALA A 92 -1.71 5.08 0.72
CA ALA A 92 -0.89 5.14 1.92
C ALA A 92 -1.10 6.43 2.72
N GLY A 93 -1.24 7.58 2.04
CA GLY A 93 -1.49 8.86 2.70
C GLY A 93 -2.78 8.87 3.52
N LEU A 94 -3.88 8.36 2.96
CA LEU A 94 -5.16 8.26 3.69
C LEU A 94 -5.05 7.23 4.83
N LEU A 95 -4.49 6.04 4.54
CA LEU A 95 -4.35 4.97 5.51
C LEU A 95 -3.49 5.39 6.72
N ALA A 96 -2.41 6.14 6.48
CA ALA A 96 -1.58 6.77 7.50
C ALA A 96 -2.39 7.70 8.40
N THR A 97 -3.13 8.64 7.80
CA THR A 97 -3.93 9.60 8.58
C THR A 97 -5.07 8.95 9.38
N ARG A 98 -5.49 7.73 9.02
CA ARG A 98 -6.52 6.97 9.73
C ARG A 98 -5.97 5.91 10.69
N GLY A 99 -4.65 5.78 10.81
CA GLY A 99 -4.04 4.71 11.63
C GLY A 99 -4.30 3.30 11.08
N LEU A 100 -4.56 3.16 9.78
CA LEU A 100 -4.87 1.87 9.13
C LEU A 100 -3.67 1.29 8.36
N LEU A 101 -2.47 1.83 8.59
CA LEU A 101 -1.23 1.25 8.06
C LEU A 101 -1.05 -0.14 8.68
N GLY A 102 -0.86 -1.16 7.83
CA GLY A 102 -0.76 -2.55 8.29
C GLY A 102 -2.06 -3.36 8.23
N GLY A 103 -3.13 -2.82 7.62
CA GLY A 103 -4.34 -3.61 7.32
C GLY A 103 -5.27 -3.84 8.51
N GLN A 104 -5.15 -3.03 9.56
CA GLN A 104 -6.14 -3.00 10.64
C GLN A 104 -7.54 -2.68 10.07
N ARG A 105 -8.55 -3.36 10.60
CA ARG A 105 -9.94 -3.09 10.22
C ARG A 105 -10.30 -1.70 10.74
N ALA A 106 -10.78 -0.83 9.85
CA ALA A 106 -11.38 0.42 10.25
C ALA A 106 -12.54 0.11 11.22
N VAL A 107 -12.47 0.63 12.43
CA VAL A 107 -13.60 0.63 13.36
C VAL A 107 -14.53 1.75 12.89
N SER A 108 -15.39 1.43 11.94
CA SER A 108 -16.40 2.36 11.42
C SER A 108 -17.76 2.05 12.06
N ASP A 109 -18.43 3.06 12.61
CA ASP A 109 -19.83 2.97 13.08
C ASP A 109 -20.84 2.78 11.94
N ALA A 110 -20.39 2.90 10.69
CA ALA A 110 -21.19 2.72 9.49
C ALA A 110 -21.53 1.25 9.25
N GLN A 111 -22.81 0.90 9.37
CA GLN A 111 -23.32 -0.45 9.09
C GLN A 111 -23.33 -0.75 7.58
N TYR A 112 -22.26 -1.37 7.08
CA TYR A 112 -22.21 -1.85 5.71
C TYR A 112 -22.73 -3.30 5.58
N SER A 113 -23.57 -3.53 4.57
CA SER A 113 -24.00 -4.88 4.17
C SER A 113 -22.81 -5.77 3.78
N SER A 114 -22.93 -7.08 4.03
CA SER A 114 -21.95 -8.13 3.73
C SER A 114 -21.28 -8.02 2.35
N ASP A 115 -20.06 -8.54 2.28
CA ASP A 115 -19.10 -8.28 1.22
C ASP A 115 -19.48 -8.98 -0.08
N SER A 116 -20.24 -8.29 -0.95
CA SER A 116 -20.44 -8.73 -2.33
C SER A 116 -19.09 -8.74 -3.04
N ASP A 117 -18.71 -9.93 -3.51
CA ASP A 117 -17.49 -10.13 -4.28
C ASP A 117 -17.59 -9.32 -5.58
N SER A 118 -16.56 -8.49 -5.82
CA SER A 118 -16.45 -7.63 -7.00
C SER A 118 -15.29 -8.05 -7.90
N ASP A 119 -14.65 -9.17 -7.57
CA ASP A 119 -13.57 -9.75 -8.36
C ASP A 119 -14.19 -10.34 -9.63
N THR A 120 -13.76 -9.83 -10.78
CA THR A 120 -14.07 -10.41 -12.08
C THR A 120 -13.21 -11.65 -12.31
N GLU A 121 -13.57 -12.48 -13.28
CA GLU A 121 -12.79 -13.68 -13.62
C GLU A 121 -11.37 -13.29 -14.07
N GLU A 122 -11.24 -12.22 -14.85
CA GLU A 122 -9.96 -11.68 -15.31
C GLU A 122 -9.10 -11.20 -14.13
N TYR A 123 -9.71 -10.53 -13.15
CA TYR A 123 -9.00 -10.07 -11.97
C TYR A 123 -8.51 -11.24 -11.10
N ARG A 124 -9.31 -12.31 -10.94
CA ARG A 124 -8.91 -13.48 -10.14
C ARG A 124 -7.71 -14.21 -10.74
N GLN A 125 -7.62 -14.30 -12.06
CA GLN A 125 -6.49 -14.95 -12.75
C GLN A 125 -5.16 -14.20 -12.55
N MET A 126 -5.22 -12.87 -12.45
CA MET A 126 -4.03 -12.02 -12.36
C MET A 126 -3.71 -11.58 -10.94
N LYS A 127 -4.57 -11.90 -9.96
CA LYS A 127 -4.50 -11.40 -8.58
C LYS A 127 -3.13 -11.58 -7.92
N ASP A 128 -2.49 -12.73 -8.17
CA ASP A 128 -1.20 -13.07 -7.58
C ASP A 128 -0.02 -12.34 -8.24
N ARG A 129 -0.24 -11.76 -9.43
CA ARG A 129 0.76 -11.01 -10.21
C ARG A 129 0.62 -9.50 -10.05
N ILE A 130 -0.42 -9.03 -9.35
CA ILE A 130 -0.64 -7.59 -9.13
C ILE A 130 0.27 -7.12 -8.01
N ASN A 131 1.11 -6.13 -8.29
CA ASN A 131 1.88 -5.47 -7.26
C ASN A 131 0.92 -4.61 -6.41
N PRO A 132 0.79 -4.86 -5.09
CA PRO A 132 -0.16 -4.13 -4.24
C PRO A 132 0.19 -2.65 -4.09
N VAL A 133 1.45 -2.26 -4.28
CA VAL A 133 1.91 -0.87 -4.22
C VAL A 133 1.46 -0.10 -5.44
N THR A 134 1.72 -0.63 -6.63
CA THR A 134 1.43 0.06 -7.90
C THR A 134 0.03 -0.22 -8.43
N GLY A 135 -0.68 -1.22 -7.89
CA GLY A 135 -2.05 -1.58 -8.30
C GLY A 135 -2.15 -2.12 -9.72
N ARG A 136 -1.03 -2.55 -10.32
CA ARG A 136 -0.95 -3.10 -11.67
C ARG A 136 -0.17 -4.42 -11.70
N VAL A 137 -0.37 -5.18 -12.76
CA VAL A 137 0.50 -6.31 -13.11
C VAL A 137 1.80 -5.74 -13.66
N GLU A 138 2.91 -6.11 -13.02
CA GLU A 138 4.24 -5.72 -13.49
C GLU A 138 4.80 -6.80 -14.39
N ALA A 139 5.55 -6.38 -15.41
CA ALA A 139 6.35 -7.32 -16.19
C ALA A 139 7.38 -7.96 -15.26
N GLU A 140 7.60 -9.26 -15.41
CA GLU A 140 8.70 -9.94 -14.74
C GLU A 140 10.01 -9.24 -15.14
N GLN A 141 10.69 -8.67 -14.14
CA GLN A 141 12.00 -8.10 -14.36
C GLN A 141 12.99 -9.25 -14.55
N SER A 142 13.84 -9.15 -15.57
CA SER A 142 14.95 -10.08 -15.76
C SER A 142 15.82 -10.10 -14.50
N ASN A 143 16.31 -11.28 -14.12
CA ASN A 143 17.16 -11.37 -12.95
C ASN A 143 18.45 -10.57 -13.21
N PRO A 144 18.80 -9.59 -12.35
CA PRO A 144 19.99 -8.75 -12.58
C PRO A 144 21.31 -9.55 -12.53
N MET A 145 21.27 -10.77 -11.97
CA MET A 145 22.40 -11.70 -11.90
C MET A 145 22.40 -12.73 -13.03
N GLU A 146 21.48 -12.64 -14.00
CA GLU A 146 21.39 -13.55 -15.13
C GLU A 146 22.57 -13.32 -16.09
N GLY A 147 23.33 -14.38 -16.38
CA GLY A 147 24.53 -14.31 -17.22
C GLY A 147 25.84 -14.01 -16.47
N MET A 148 25.80 -13.75 -15.15
CA MET A 148 27.00 -13.65 -14.32
C MET A 148 27.51 -15.03 -13.89
N THR A 149 28.83 -15.21 -13.92
CA THR A 149 29.52 -16.37 -13.32
C THR A 149 29.46 -16.30 -11.80
N GLU A 150 29.65 -17.44 -11.10
CA GLU A 150 29.62 -17.45 -9.63
C GLU A 150 30.69 -16.53 -9.00
N GLU A 151 31.86 -16.43 -9.63
CA GLU A 151 32.92 -15.51 -9.17
C GLU A 151 32.49 -14.04 -9.27
N GLU A 152 31.88 -13.63 -10.38
CA GLU A 152 31.33 -12.27 -10.55
C GLU A 152 30.19 -11.99 -9.56
N LYS A 153 29.35 -13.00 -9.26
CA LYS A 153 28.30 -12.85 -8.24
C LYS A 153 28.89 -12.61 -6.85
N GLU A 154 29.96 -13.32 -6.48
CA GLU A 154 30.65 -13.12 -5.22
C GLU A 154 31.31 -11.74 -5.12
N GLU A 155 31.92 -11.26 -6.20
CA GLU A 155 32.52 -9.92 -6.25
C GLU A 155 31.47 -8.82 -6.07
N GLU A 156 30.33 -8.90 -6.77
CA GLU A 156 29.24 -7.92 -6.63
C GLU A 156 28.60 -8.01 -5.24
N ALA A 157 28.49 -9.21 -4.64
CA ALA A 157 28.04 -9.37 -3.26
C ALA A 157 28.98 -8.68 -2.26
N LYS A 158 30.30 -8.84 -2.42
CA LYS A 158 31.31 -8.14 -1.60
C LYS A 158 31.19 -6.63 -1.76
N ARG A 159 30.97 -6.15 -2.99
CA ARG A 159 30.77 -4.73 -3.29
C ARG A 159 29.52 -4.17 -2.62
N LEU A 160 28.40 -4.89 -2.66
CA LEU A 160 27.15 -4.50 -2.00
C LEU A 160 27.31 -4.42 -0.48
N ILE A 161 27.98 -5.39 0.13
CA ILE A 161 28.29 -5.37 1.57
C ILE A 161 29.15 -4.16 1.93
N MET A 162 30.18 -3.85 1.14
CA MET A 162 31.00 -2.65 1.35
C MET A 162 30.17 -1.36 1.25
N LEU A 163 29.25 -1.29 0.29
CA LEU A 163 28.38 -0.13 0.10
C LEU A 163 27.41 0.04 1.29
N PHE A 164 26.81 -1.05 1.76
CA PHE A 164 25.93 -1.04 2.93
C PHE A 164 26.68 -0.62 4.20
N ASN A 165 27.88 -1.17 4.43
CA ASN A 165 28.75 -0.81 5.53
C ASN A 165 29.16 0.67 5.49
N LYS A 166 29.45 1.19 4.30
CA LYS A 166 29.77 2.62 4.12
C LYS A 166 28.60 3.50 4.52
N LEU A 167 27.40 3.21 4.01
CA LEU A 167 26.19 3.96 4.33
C LEU A 167 25.83 3.87 5.82
N SER A 168 26.05 2.72 6.45
CA SER A 168 25.81 2.53 7.88
C SER A 168 26.81 3.31 8.74
N ARG A 169 28.10 3.31 8.39
CA ARG A 169 29.14 4.10 9.09
C ARG A 169 28.92 5.60 8.96
N GLU A 170 28.40 6.06 7.82
CA GLU A 170 28.02 7.45 7.60
C GLU A 170 26.67 7.83 8.27
N ASN A 171 26.05 6.91 9.02
CA ASN A 171 24.73 7.06 9.65
C ASN A 171 23.62 7.44 8.66
N ILE A 172 23.76 7.08 7.37
CA ILE A 172 22.74 7.31 6.35
C ILE A 172 21.65 6.24 6.45
N ILE A 173 22.03 4.99 6.77
CA ILE A 173 21.11 3.88 6.98
C ILE A 173 21.37 3.21 8.31
N GLN A 174 20.31 2.75 8.97
CA GLN A 174 20.39 1.94 10.18
C GLN A 174 19.70 0.60 9.91
N PRO A 175 20.45 -0.53 9.90
CA PRO A 175 19.84 -1.85 9.78
C PRO A 175 18.97 -2.14 11.02
N MET A 176 17.73 -2.54 10.78
CA MET A 176 16.76 -2.92 11.80
C MET A 176 16.40 -4.39 11.64
N GLY A 177 16.21 -5.10 12.73
CA GLY A 177 15.60 -6.43 12.76
C GLY A 177 14.31 -6.42 13.60
N MET A 178 13.60 -7.54 13.60
CA MET A 178 12.48 -7.76 14.51
C MET A 178 12.97 -8.59 15.71
N ASP A 179 12.63 -8.15 16.91
CA ASP A 179 12.80 -8.95 18.12
C ASP A 179 11.71 -10.03 18.25
N GLU A 180 11.80 -10.87 19.28
CA GLU A 180 10.81 -11.94 19.56
C GLU A 180 9.40 -11.39 19.83
N GLU A 181 9.29 -10.10 20.18
CA GLU A 181 8.04 -9.39 20.44
C GLU A 181 7.46 -8.76 19.15
N GLY A 182 8.15 -8.89 18.02
CA GLY A 182 7.75 -8.34 16.72
C GLY A 182 7.99 -6.83 16.58
N LYS A 183 8.76 -6.23 17.48
CA LYS A 183 9.13 -4.82 17.45
C LYS A 183 10.43 -4.63 16.68
N LEU A 184 10.50 -3.51 15.95
CA LEU A 184 11.69 -3.14 15.19
C LEU A 184 12.77 -2.60 16.11
N VAL A 185 13.91 -3.29 16.18
CA VAL A 185 15.09 -2.92 16.96
C VAL A 185 16.34 -2.87 16.07
N PRO A 186 17.35 -2.05 16.39
CA PRO A 186 18.60 -2.03 15.63
C PRO A 186 19.25 -3.41 15.59
N MET A 187 19.73 -3.82 14.41
CA MET A 187 20.30 -5.15 14.21
C MET A 187 21.54 -5.41 15.08
N ALA A 188 22.35 -4.38 15.36
CA ALA A 188 23.46 -4.47 16.31
C ALA A 188 23.00 -4.89 17.72
N GLY A 189 21.84 -4.40 18.17
CA GLY A 189 21.27 -4.78 19.47
C GLY A 189 20.70 -6.20 19.50
N LEU A 190 20.38 -6.78 18.34
CA LEU A 190 19.95 -8.18 18.22
C LEU A 190 21.12 -9.16 18.27
N GLU A 191 22.28 -8.79 17.73
CA GLU A 191 23.51 -9.60 17.84
C GLU A 191 24.02 -9.63 19.29
N GLU A 192 23.98 -8.49 19.98
CA GLU A 192 24.31 -8.40 21.42
C GLU A 192 23.35 -9.26 22.27
N ALA A 193 22.04 -9.13 22.08
CA ALA A 193 21.04 -9.93 22.81
C ALA A 193 21.14 -11.45 22.54
N LYS A 194 21.46 -11.84 21.31
CA LYS A 194 21.73 -13.26 20.99
C LYS A 194 22.99 -13.78 21.68
N SER A 195 24.07 -12.99 21.66
CA SER A 195 25.32 -13.36 22.33
C SER A 195 25.18 -13.46 23.85
N GLU A 196 24.35 -12.62 24.47
CA GLU A 196 24.02 -12.72 25.90
C GLU A 196 23.21 -13.98 26.21
N SER A 197 22.21 -14.30 25.39
CA SER A 197 21.39 -15.53 25.56
C SER A 197 22.18 -16.83 25.36
N GLU A 198 23.16 -16.84 24.44
CA GLU A 198 24.03 -17.99 24.20
C GLU A 198 25.03 -18.18 25.35
N ASN A 199 25.56 -17.09 25.91
CA ASN A 199 26.46 -17.14 27.07
C ASN A 199 25.75 -17.57 28.36
N GLU A 200 24.50 -17.16 28.59
CA GLU A 200 23.71 -17.62 29.74
C GLU A 200 23.39 -19.12 29.63
N ALA A 201 23.03 -19.61 28.43
CA ALA A 201 22.75 -21.03 28.19
C ALA A 201 23.99 -21.94 28.30
N GLU A 202 25.21 -21.39 28.13
CA GLU A 202 26.47 -22.12 28.32
C GLU A 202 26.95 -22.11 29.78
N SER A 203 26.47 -21.16 30.60
CA SER A 203 26.79 -21.06 32.03
C SER A 203 25.95 -21.97 32.95
N ASP A 204 24.83 -22.50 32.44
CA ASP A 204 23.91 -23.41 33.14
C ASP A 204 24.15 -24.92 32.80
N LYS A 205 25.33 -25.27 32.26
CA LYS A 205 25.80 -26.66 32.06
C LYS A 205 27.03 -26.97 32.89
#